data_AF-A0A842VZS4-F1
#
_entry.id   AF-A0A842VZS4-F1
#
_cell.length_a   1.000
_cell.length_b   1.000
_cell.length_c   1.000
_cell.angle_alpha   90.00
_cell.angle_beta   90.00
_cell.angle_gamma   90.00
#
_symmetry.space_group_name_H-M   'P 1'
#
loop_
_entity.id
_entity.type
_entity.pdbx_description
1 polymer ?
#
loop_
_entity_poly.entity_id
_entity_poly.type
_entity_poly.pdbx_seq_one_letter_code
_entity_poly.pdbx_strand_id
1 'polypeptide(L)'
;MDKNIVMNNSIFIVPSWSELLGYPSLGKYVNQDVTKINYDPVVFFGSVECTAKTERGLVHILFGLGYLDLKFEVQAGIDILDKRLLTGLVIPDFVYDYMAKEKDIALTNNQDIIICEDIVKIPVDISPLSDSEINAAKGIIFRNVFVPYKRTFLDLFEAIRNKDNYDIMASGHVLLSAHKEFYDELLVSEMNMKDKLAEYRKGTPGISKFTHNADKLLNAYFSYDEMKEINRILEQVKEVYASITFDENYMFSILEKASNQLSEKIGKVSYLSLNSQKKPIFASSVGFSEEYINWDGKYPRRTKADLPQPK
;
A
#
# COMPACT_ATOMS: atom_id res chain seq x y z
N MET A 1 -3.18 -22.01 12.17
CA MET A 1 -3.37 -20.73 11.49
C MET A 1 -3.15 -21.01 10.01
N ASP A 2 -4.20 -20.92 9.22
CA ASP A 2 -4.10 -21.17 7.78
C ASP A 2 -3.72 -19.85 7.10
N LYS A 3 -2.65 -19.87 6.31
CA LYS A 3 -2.10 -18.70 5.65
C LYS A 3 -1.67 -19.02 4.23
N ASN A 4 -1.82 -18.02 3.36
CA ASN A 4 -1.48 -18.12 1.96
C ASN A 4 -0.54 -16.97 1.59
N ILE A 5 0.75 -17.28 1.39
CA ILE A 5 1.77 -16.31 0.94
C ILE A 5 1.92 -16.46 -0.57
N VAL A 6 1.69 -15.38 -1.30
CA VAL A 6 1.70 -15.34 -2.76
C VAL A 6 2.63 -14.25 -3.24
N MET A 7 3.53 -14.59 -4.18
CA MET A 7 4.32 -13.59 -4.88
C MET A 7 3.46 -12.91 -5.95
N ASN A 8 3.36 -11.59 -5.87
CA ASN A 8 2.59 -10.77 -6.80
C ASN A 8 3.27 -9.43 -7.05
N ASN A 9 3.72 -9.21 -8.29
CA ASN A 9 4.31 -7.94 -8.69
C ASN A 9 3.21 -7.01 -9.20
N SER A 10 2.89 -6.00 -8.41
CA SER A 10 1.81 -5.05 -8.74
C SER A 10 2.16 -3.63 -8.34
N ILE A 11 1.57 -2.67 -9.04
CA ILE A 11 1.39 -1.32 -8.52
C ILE A 11 0.08 -1.34 -7.75
N PHE A 12 0.14 -0.96 -6.48
CA PHE A 12 -1.01 -0.87 -5.61
C PHE A 12 -1.11 0.54 -5.05
N ILE A 13 -2.28 1.17 -5.14
CA ILE A 13 -2.51 2.55 -4.73
C ILE A 13 -3.80 2.64 -3.94
N VAL A 14 -3.72 3.22 -2.76
CA VAL A 14 -4.89 3.77 -2.06
C VAL A 14 -4.88 5.28 -2.33
N PRO A 15 -5.84 5.83 -3.10
CA PRO A 15 -5.88 7.25 -3.45
C PRO A 15 -5.91 8.21 -2.27
N SER A 16 -6.59 7.84 -1.18
CA SER A 16 -6.56 8.54 0.10
C SER A 16 -6.68 7.55 1.25
N TRP A 17 -5.66 7.47 2.09
CA TRP A 17 -5.67 6.59 3.27
C TRP A 17 -6.77 6.98 4.26
N SER A 18 -6.87 8.28 4.53
CA SER A 18 -7.88 8.83 5.44
C SER A 18 -9.29 8.51 4.95
N GLU A 19 -9.56 8.70 3.66
CA GLU A 19 -10.89 8.45 3.08
C GLU A 19 -11.26 6.96 3.08
N LEU A 20 -10.32 6.09 2.72
CA LEU A 20 -10.49 4.62 2.78
C LEU A 20 -10.93 4.17 4.18
N LEU A 21 -10.33 4.75 5.23
CA LEU A 21 -10.67 4.43 6.62
C LEU A 21 -11.88 5.22 7.15
N GLY A 22 -12.46 6.13 6.37
CA GLY A 22 -13.57 6.99 6.80
C GLY A 22 -13.13 8.03 7.83
N TYR A 23 -12.01 8.70 7.56
CA TYR A 23 -11.42 9.79 8.35
C TYR A 23 -11.37 9.50 9.86
N PRO A 24 -10.62 8.48 10.30
CA PRO A 24 -10.52 8.16 11.73
C PRO A 24 -9.89 9.31 12.54
N SER A 25 -8.93 10.02 11.96
CA SER A 25 -8.23 11.14 12.57
C SER A 25 -7.64 12.07 11.49
N LEU A 26 -7.46 13.36 11.82
CA LEU A 26 -6.56 14.24 11.05
C LEU A 26 -5.10 14.13 11.53
N GLY A 27 -4.89 13.60 12.74
CA GLY A 27 -3.59 13.45 13.35
C GLY A 27 -2.99 14.77 13.84
N LYS A 28 -1.69 14.72 14.14
CA LYS A 28 -0.89 15.88 14.56
C LYS A 28 0.39 15.94 13.74
N TYR A 29 0.91 17.15 13.59
CA TYR A 29 2.20 17.41 12.99
C TYR A 29 3.00 18.43 13.81
N VAL A 30 4.18 18.03 14.28
CA VAL A 30 5.08 18.81 15.15
C VAL A 30 4.30 19.39 16.35
N ASN A 31 3.55 18.53 17.04
CA ASN A 31 2.66 18.88 18.17
C ASN A 31 1.53 19.88 17.86
N GLN A 32 1.29 20.22 16.59
CA GLN A 32 0.14 21.01 16.15
C GLN A 32 -0.93 20.08 15.58
N ASP A 33 -2.20 20.43 15.81
CA ASP A 33 -3.31 19.68 15.23
C ASP A 33 -3.37 19.96 13.73
N VAL A 34 -3.51 18.90 12.93
CA VAL A 34 -3.70 19.05 11.48
C VAL A 34 -5.12 19.55 11.24
N THR A 35 -5.25 20.62 10.47
CA THR A 35 -6.54 21.25 10.17
C THR A 35 -7.18 20.66 8.93
N LYS A 36 -6.37 20.20 7.98
CA LYS A 36 -6.85 19.66 6.71
C LYS A 36 -5.82 18.75 6.07
N ILE A 37 -6.28 17.60 5.58
CA ILE A 37 -5.50 16.75 4.68
C ILE A 37 -5.98 17.04 3.26
N ASN A 38 -5.05 17.44 2.39
CA ASN A 38 -5.30 17.77 0.99
C ASN A 38 -4.91 16.62 0.05
N TYR A 39 -3.98 15.77 0.47
CA TYR A 39 -3.47 14.64 -0.30
C TYR A 39 -2.78 13.65 0.65
N ASP A 40 -3.15 12.37 0.58
CA ASP A 40 -2.56 11.29 1.39
C ASP A 40 -2.59 9.92 0.70
N PRO A 41 -2.21 9.81 -0.59
CA PRO A 41 -2.19 8.51 -1.24
C PRO A 41 -1.07 7.64 -0.67
N VAL A 42 -1.34 6.34 -0.71
CA VAL A 42 -0.39 5.29 -0.38
C VAL A 42 -0.09 4.53 -1.66
N VAL A 43 1.14 4.61 -2.16
CA VAL A 43 1.59 3.91 -3.37
C VAL A 43 2.57 2.82 -2.99
N PHE A 44 2.38 1.62 -3.52
CA PHE A 44 3.28 0.47 -3.35
C PHE A 44 3.69 -0.11 -4.70
N PHE A 45 4.98 -0.41 -4.83
CA PHE A 45 5.44 -1.52 -5.66
C PHE A 45 5.33 -2.81 -4.85
N GLY A 46 4.17 -3.46 -4.92
CA GLY A 46 3.84 -4.69 -4.23
C GLY A 46 4.57 -5.89 -4.80
N SER A 47 4.97 -6.82 -3.93
CA SER A 47 5.77 -7.99 -4.29
C SER A 47 5.31 -9.29 -3.61
N VAL A 48 4.84 -9.21 -2.37
CA VAL A 48 4.33 -10.37 -1.63
C VAL A 48 3.00 -10.01 -1.00
N GLU A 49 2.01 -10.85 -1.20
CA GLU A 49 0.69 -10.77 -0.58
C GLU A 49 0.51 -11.93 0.38
N CYS A 50 -0.07 -11.67 1.53
CA CYS A 50 -0.44 -12.69 2.50
C CYS A 50 -1.87 -12.49 2.94
N THR A 51 -2.65 -13.56 3.01
CA THR A 51 -3.92 -13.58 3.74
C THR A 51 -3.79 -14.64 4.83
N ALA A 52 -4.00 -14.21 6.07
CA ALA A 52 -3.93 -15.06 7.24
C ALA A 52 -5.27 -15.10 7.98
N LYS A 53 -5.73 -16.30 8.31
CA LYS A 53 -6.92 -16.49 9.13
C LYS A 53 -6.57 -16.47 10.61
N THR A 54 -7.17 -15.55 11.34
CA THR A 54 -6.95 -15.32 12.77
C THR A 54 -8.20 -15.62 13.57
N GLU A 55 -8.10 -15.70 14.90
CA GLU A 55 -9.26 -15.76 15.79
C GLU A 55 -10.18 -14.52 15.67
N ARG A 56 -9.65 -13.40 15.16
CA ARG A 56 -10.36 -12.12 15.03
C ARG A 56 -10.78 -11.82 13.60
N GLY A 57 -10.80 -12.82 12.71
CA GLY A 57 -11.10 -12.67 11.29
C GLY A 57 -9.87 -12.73 10.41
N LEU A 58 -9.98 -12.27 9.17
CA LEU A 58 -8.87 -12.30 8.22
C LEU A 58 -8.02 -11.03 8.33
N VAL A 59 -6.73 -11.21 8.09
CA VAL A 59 -5.78 -10.11 7.94
C VAL A 59 -5.05 -10.29 6.61
N HIS A 60 -5.07 -9.24 5.81
CA HIS A 60 -4.43 -9.15 4.51
C HIS A 60 -3.21 -8.25 4.63
N ILE A 61 -2.05 -8.74 4.20
CA ILE A 61 -0.77 -8.04 4.29
C ILE A 61 -0.16 -7.95 2.90
N LEU A 62 0.20 -6.75 2.48
CA LEU A 62 0.97 -6.50 1.27
C LEU A 62 2.37 -6.04 1.68
N PHE A 63 3.41 -6.69 1.17
CA PHE A 63 4.80 -6.25 1.29
C PHE A 63 5.31 -5.71 -0.03
N GLY A 64 6.08 -4.64 0.05
CA GLY A 64 6.67 -3.99 -1.11
C GLY A 64 7.38 -2.70 -0.74
N LEU A 65 7.75 -1.93 -1.76
CA LEU A 65 8.32 -0.60 -1.60
C LEU A 65 7.19 0.42 -1.61
N GLY A 66 6.79 0.86 -0.42
CA GLY A 66 5.63 1.71 -0.21
C GLY A 66 5.97 3.14 0.16
N TYR A 67 5.05 4.05 -0.16
CA TYR A 67 5.22 5.48 0.01
C TYR A 67 3.89 6.13 0.34
N LEU A 68 3.82 6.77 1.51
CA LEU A 68 2.72 7.65 1.90
C LEU A 68 3.15 9.09 1.59
N ASP A 69 2.50 9.72 0.61
CA ASP A 69 2.76 11.11 0.19
C ASP A 69 1.76 12.04 0.87
N LEU A 70 2.23 13.03 1.62
CA LEU A 70 1.35 13.88 2.42
C LEU A 70 1.40 15.32 1.93
N LYS A 71 0.21 15.89 1.71
CA LYS A 71 -0.01 17.33 1.60
C LYS A 71 -1.13 17.72 2.55
N PHE A 72 -0.84 18.60 3.49
CA PHE A 72 -1.76 18.93 4.58
C PHE A 72 -1.53 20.34 5.11
N GLU A 73 -2.45 20.83 5.93
CA GLU A 73 -2.42 22.14 6.56
C GLU A 73 -2.43 21.96 8.08
N VAL A 74 -1.56 22.69 8.80
CA VAL A 74 -1.67 22.93 10.26
C VAL A 74 -2.19 24.33 10.57
N GLN A 75 -2.14 25.20 9.57
CA GLN A 75 -2.72 26.53 9.56
C GLN A 75 -3.39 26.72 8.21
N ALA A 76 -4.61 27.26 8.21
CA ALA A 76 -5.41 27.37 7.00
C ALA A 76 -4.66 28.11 5.88
N GLY A 77 -4.63 27.48 4.70
CA GLY A 77 -4.01 28.03 3.49
C GLY A 77 -2.49 27.85 3.38
N ILE A 78 -1.83 27.20 4.35
CA ILE A 78 -0.40 26.87 4.28
C ILE A 78 -0.24 25.37 4.11
N ASP A 79 0.06 24.95 2.88
CA ASP A 79 0.36 23.57 2.55
C ASP A 79 1.76 23.15 3.04
N ILE A 80 1.82 22.06 3.78
CA ILE A 80 3.02 21.35 4.17
C ILE A 80 3.08 20.03 3.39
N LEU A 81 4.28 19.71 2.89
CA LEU A 81 4.58 18.43 2.27
C LEU A 81 5.40 17.57 3.23
N ASP A 82 5.04 16.30 3.37
CA ASP A 82 5.81 15.31 4.11
C ASP A 82 5.62 13.92 3.49
N LYS A 83 6.40 12.94 3.93
CA LYS A 83 6.34 11.58 3.39
C LYS A 83 6.71 10.53 4.41
N ARG A 84 6.19 9.30 4.24
CA ARG A 84 6.67 8.12 4.99
C ARG A 84 7.00 7.00 4.02
N LEU A 85 8.16 6.37 4.22
CA LEU A 85 8.54 5.16 3.52
C LEU A 85 7.98 3.95 4.25
N LEU A 86 7.39 3.02 3.51
CA LEU A 86 6.68 1.87 4.03
C LEU A 86 7.24 0.59 3.40
N THR A 87 7.25 -0.49 4.17
CA THR A 87 7.65 -1.83 3.70
C THR A 87 6.47 -2.80 3.67
N GLY A 88 5.34 -2.41 4.27
CA GLY A 88 4.12 -3.19 4.17
C GLY A 88 2.86 -2.42 4.55
N LEU A 89 1.74 -3.00 4.18
CA LEU A 89 0.39 -2.51 4.42
C LEU A 89 -0.43 -3.64 5.05
N VAL A 90 -1.17 -3.34 6.12
CA VAL A 90 -1.96 -4.33 6.86
C VAL A 90 -3.43 -3.93 6.85
N ILE A 91 -4.26 -4.72 6.18
CA ILE A 91 -5.68 -4.48 5.96
C ILE A 91 -6.50 -5.61 6.59
N PRO A 92 -7.40 -5.32 7.54
CA PRO A 92 -8.29 -6.33 8.11
C PRO A 92 -9.44 -6.65 7.13
N ASP A 93 -10.08 -7.80 7.36
CA ASP A 93 -11.25 -8.27 6.61
C ASP A 93 -12.33 -7.21 6.34
N PHE A 94 -12.70 -6.40 7.33
CA PHE A 94 -13.78 -5.42 7.17
C PHE A 94 -13.44 -4.22 6.27
N VAL A 95 -12.17 -3.79 6.24
CA VAL A 95 -11.69 -2.77 5.30
C VAL A 95 -11.53 -3.40 3.92
N TYR A 96 -11.01 -4.62 3.88
CA TYR A 96 -10.83 -5.36 2.64
C TYR A 96 -12.17 -5.65 1.93
N ASP A 97 -13.22 -6.03 2.68
CA ASP A 97 -14.57 -6.24 2.16
C ASP A 97 -15.16 -4.97 1.55
N TYR A 98 -14.91 -3.81 2.18
CA TYR A 98 -15.33 -2.51 1.64
C TYR A 98 -14.66 -2.27 0.28
N MET A 99 -13.34 -2.43 0.20
CA MET A 99 -12.58 -2.26 -1.05
C MET A 99 -13.04 -3.25 -2.13
N ALA A 100 -13.28 -4.51 -1.75
CA ALA A 100 -13.67 -5.58 -2.68
C ALA A 100 -15.09 -5.43 -3.25
N LYS A 101 -15.94 -4.61 -2.62
CA LYS A 101 -17.31 -4.29 -3.06
C LYS A 101 -17.38 -3.04 -3.94
N GLU A 102 -16.28 -2.29 -4.06
CA GLU A 102 -16.26 -1.10 -4.90
C GLU A 102 -16.49 -1.44 -6.38
N LYS A 103 -17.07 -0.47 -7.08
CA LYS A 103 -17.34 -0.60 -8.50
C LYS A 103 -16.11 -0.19 -9.29
N ASP A 104 -15.69 -1.05 -10.20
CA ASP A 104 -14.62 -0.77 -11.15
C ASP A 104 -15.03 0.42 -12.03
N ILE A 105 -14.24 1.49 -11.99
CA ILE A 105 -14.44 2.69 -12.81
C ILE A 105 -13.75 2.56 -14.17
N ALA A 106 -12.77 1.65 -14.27
CA ALA A 106 -12.16 1.31 -15.53
C ALA A 106 -12.94 0.15 -16.14
N LEU A 107 -13.60 0.38 -17.28
CA LEU A 107 -14.32 -0.64 -18.05
C LEU A 107 -13.33 -1.65 -18.69
N THR A 108 -12.47 -2.29 -17.89
CA THR A 108 -11.51 -3.30 -18.32
C THR A 108 -12.10 -4.68 -18.11
N ASN A 109 -11.90 -5.57 -19.08
CA ASN A 109 -12.27 -6.98 -18.95
C ASN A 109 -11.19 -7.80 -18.20
N ASN A 110 -10.08 -7.17 -17.79
CA ASN A 110 -9.02 -7.85 -17.07
C ASN A 110 -9.29 -7.82 -15.57
N GLN A 111 -9.39 -9.00 -14.95
CA GLN A 111 -9.66 -9.15 -13.53
C GLN A 111 -8.47 -8.72 -12.64
N ASP A 112 -7.25 -8.76 -13.15
CA ASP A 112 -6.04 -8.32 -12.42
C ASP A 112 -5.87 -6.80 -12.41
N ILE A 113 -6.55 -6.08 -13.32
CA ILE A 113 -6.62 -4.63 -13.29
C ILE A 113 -7.87 -4.24 -12.49
N ILE A 114 -7.63 -3.57 -11.38
CA ILE A 114 -8.66 -3.04 -10.49
C ILE A 114 -8.43 -1.55 -10.40
N ILE A 115 -9.38 -0.75 -10.84
CA ILE A 115 -9.32 0.70 -10.68
C ILE A 115 -10.69 1.12 -10.17
N CYS A 116 -10.75 1.42 -8.88
CA CYS A 116 -11.92 1.90 -8.17
C CYS A 116 -11.62 3.30 -7.60
N GLU A 117 -12.56 3.86 -6.83
CA GLU A 117 -12.40 5.19 -6.23
C GLU A 117 -11.39 5.17 -5.08
N ASP A 118 -11.45 4.18 -4.18
CA ASP A 118 -10.55 4.10 -3.02
C ASP A 118 -9.42 3.07 -3.19
N ILE A 119 -9.37 2.36 -4.32
CA ILE A 119 -8.28 1.41 -4.60
C ILE A 119 -7.92 1.28 -6.07
N VAL A 120 -6.62 1.18 -6.33
CA VAL A 120 -6.07 0.78 -7.63
C VAL A 120 -5.07 -0.36 -7.44
N LYS A 121 -5.20 -1.42 -8.23
CA LYS A 121 -4.22 -2.49 -8.35
C LYS A 121 -4.00 -2.80 -9.83
N ILE A 122 -2.74 -2.78 -10.26
CA ILE A 122 -2.35 -3.05 -11.65
C ILE A 122 -1.16 -4.02 -11.62
N PRO A 123 -1.20 -5.13 -12.38
CA PRO A 123 -0.04 -6.01 -12.48
C PRO A 123 1.11 -5.28 -13.18
N VAL A 124 2.34 -5.50 -12.71
CA VAL A 124 3.52 -4.93 -13.38
C VAL A 124 3.69 -5.53 -14.78
N ASP A 125 3.40 -6.82 -14.91
CA ASP A 125 3.40 -7.52 -16.19
C ASP A 125 2.01 -7.54 -16.81
N ILE A 126 1.84 -6.72 -17.86
CA ILE A 126 0.63 -6.69 -18.69
C ILE A 126 0.79 -7.45 -20.01
N SER A 127 1.93 -8.12 -20.24
CA SER A 127 2.20 -8.89 -21.46
C SER A 127 1.25 -10.07 -21.74
N PRO A 128 0.56 -10.69 -20.75
CA PRO A 128 -0.42 -11.73 -21.04
C PRO A 128 -1.69 -11.25 -21.75
N LEU A 129 -1.91 -9.93 -21.83
CA LEU A 129 -3.06 -9.33 -22.52
C LEU A 129 -2.89 -9.36 -24.04
N SER A 130 -4.00 -9.35 -24.79
CA SER A 130 -3.94 -9.11 -26.23
C SER A 130 -3.51 -7.67 -26.55
N ASP A 131 -2.95 -7.42 -27.74
CA ASP A 131 -2.50 -6.08 -28.14
C ASP A 131 -3.58 -4.98 -28.01
N SER A 132 -4.84 -5.33 -28.32
CA SER A 132 -5.97 -4.40 -28.16
C SER A 132 -6.23 -4.08 -26.69
N GLU A 133 -6.15 -5.09 -25.82
CA GLU A 133 -6.33 -4.93 -24.37
C GLU A 133 -5.15 -4.19 -23.75
N ILE A 134 -3.91 -4.41 -24.22
CA ILE A 134 -2.73 -3.67 -23.79
C ILE A 134 -2.91 -2.18 -24.07
N ASN A 135 -3.33 -1.81 -25.29
CA ASN A 135 -3.52 -0.39 -25.63
C ASN A 135 -4.62 0.27 -24.79
N ALA A 136 -5.74 -0.43 -24.57
CA ALA A 136 -6.81 0.03 -23.71
C ALA A 136 -6.34 0.20 -22.25
N ALA A 137 -5.64 -0.81 -21.72
CA ALA A 137 -5.07 -0.80 -20.38
C ALA A 137 -4.07 0.35 -20.22
N LYS A 138 -3.15 0.55 -21.17
CA LYS A 138 -2.22 1.69 -21.16
C LYS A 138 -2.95 3.02 -21.11
N GLY A 139 -3.98 3.24 -21.91
CA GLY A 139 -4.76 4.49 -21.87
C GLY A 139 -5.41 4.73 -20.49
N ILE A 140 -5.99 3.68 -19.91
CA ILE A 140 -6.65 3.71 -18.60
C ILE A 140 -5.65 3.94 -17.47
N ILE A 141 -4.54 3.19 -17.44
CA ILE A 141 -3.47 3.31 -16.44
C ILE A 141 -2.85 4.71 -16.52
N PHE A 142 -2.62 5.23 -17.72
CA PHE A 142 -2.05 6.57 -17.87
C PHE A 142 -2.93 7.63 -17.20
N ARG A 143 -4.22 7.63 -17.52
CA ARG A 143 -5.17 8.64 -17.04
C ARG A 143 -5.46 8.55 -15.54
N ASN A 144 -5.57 7.32 -15.01
CA ASN A 144 -6.01 7.10 -13.63
C ASN A 144 -4.85 6.88 -12.65
N VAL A 145 -3.65 6.56 -13.14
CA VAL A 145 -2.49 6.25 -12.29
C VAL A 145 -1.32 7.17 -12.56
N PHE A 146 -0.77 7.20 -13.77
CA PHE A 146 0.46 7.95 -13.98
C PHE A 146 0.26 9.46 -13.99
N VAL A 147 -0.85 9.97 -14.56
CA VAL A 147 -1.13 11.41 -14.54
C VAL A 147 -1.43 11.92 -13.12
N PRO A 148 -2.34 11.31 -12.33
CA PRO A 148 -2.69 11.83 -11.00
C PRO A 148 -1.56 11.68 -9.97
N TYR A 149 -0.75 10.62 -10.08
CA TYR A 149 0.28 10.30 -9.10
C TYR A 149 1.70 10.51 -9.63
N LYS A 150 1.88 11.27 -10.73
CA LYS A 150 3.20 11.47 -11.37
C LYS A 150 4.27 11.88 -10.35
N ARG A 151 4.01 12.94 -9.58
CA ARG A 151 4.93 13.44 -8.54
C ARG A 151 5.27 12.35 -7.53
N THR A 152 4.27 11.69 -6.98
CA THR A 152 4.45 10.62 -6.00
C THR A 152 5.32 9.49 -6.53
N PHE A 153 5.13 9.07 -7.78
CA PHE A 153 6.00 8.08 -8.40
C PHE A 153 7.44 8.58 -8.54
N LEU A 154 7.66 9.82 -9.00
CA LEU A 154 9.00 10.38 -9.15
C LEU A 154 9.73 10.42 -7.80
N ASP A 155 9.07 10.93 -6.76
CA ASP A 155 9.64 11.01 -5.40
C ASP A 155 9.89 9.62 -4.80
N LEU A 156 9.01 8.65 -5.08
CA LEU A 156 9.19 7.25 -4.70
C LEU A 156 10.42 6.64 -5.38
N PHE A 157 10.60 6.87 -6.68
CA PHE A 157 11.79 6.39 -7.39
C PHE A 157 13.08 7.00 -6.87
N GLU A 158 13.08 8.30 -6.57
CA GLU A 158 14.21 8.96 -5.92
C GLU A 158 14.50 8.32 -4.55
N ALA A 159 13.45 8.07 -3.76
CA ALA A 159 13.58 7.42 -2.47
C ALA A 159 14.13 6.00 -2.58
N ILE A 160 13.71 5.20 -3.57
CA ILE A 160 14.19 3.82 -3.78
C ILE A 160 15.67 3.81 -4.21
N ARG A 161 16.11 4.78 -5.02
CA ARG A 161 17.50 4.89 -5.47
C ARG A 161 18.46 5.27 -4.34
N ASN A 162 17.98 5.90 -3.29
CA ASN A 162 18.78 6.15 -2.11
C ASN A 162 19.05 4.83 -1.37
N LYS A 163 20.32 4.50 -1.18
CA LYS A 163 20.77 3.24 -0.56
C LYS A 163 20.30 3.09 0.88
N ASP A 164 20.19 4.20 1.62
CA ASP A 164 19.85 4.23 3.05
C ASP A 164 18.33 4.04 3.30
N ASN A 165 17.51 4.16 2.25
CA ASN A 165 16.07 3.95 2.32
C ASN A 165 15.71 2.47 2.10
N TYR A 166 14.65 1.98 2.73
CA TYR A 166 14.21 0.58 2.61
C TYR A 166 15.31 -0.46 2.93
N ASP A 167 16.30 -0.12 3.76
CA ASP A 167 17.24 -1.10 4.30
C ASP A 167 16.56 -1.83 5.47
N ILE A 168 15.87 -2.91 5.15
CA ILE A 168 15.11 -3.72 6.13
C ILE A 168 16.05 -4.42 7.10
N MET A 169 17.27 -4.76 6.66
CA MET A 169 18.25 -5.45 7.51
C MET A 169 18.82 -4.51 8.57
N ALA A 170 18.98 -3.22 8.25
CA ALA A 170 19.45 -2.22 9.21
C ALA A 170 18.31 -1.59 10.03
N SER A 171 17.16 -1.32 9.41
CA SER A 171 16.09 -0.50 10.00
C SER A 171 14.80 -1.26 10.32
N GLY A 172 14.69 -2.53 9.93
CA GLY A 172 13.49 -3.34 10.08
C GLY A 172 12.31 -2.84 9.23
N HIS A 173 11.12 -3.39 9.51
CA HIS A 173 9.91 -3.02 8.78
C HIS A 173 9.25 -1.74 9.31
N VAL A 174 8.64 -1.02 8.38
CA VAL A 174 7.65 0.04 8.64
C VAL A 174 6.34 -0.39 7.97
N LEU A 175 5.26 -0.50 8.73
CA LEU A 175 3.96 -0.97 8.26
C LEU A 175 2.90 0.10 8.48
N LEU A 176 2.11 0.40 7.46
CA LEU A 176 0.89 1.16 7.62
C LEU A 176 -0.26 0.20 7.94
N SER A 177 -0.98 0.45 9.04
CA SER A 177 -1.91 -0.54 9.58
C SER A 177 -3.32 0.02 9.77
N ALA A 178 -4.29 -0.75 9.30
CA ALA A 178 -5.68 -0.69 9.71
C ALA A 178 -6.07 -1.91 10.57
N HIS A 179 -5.10 -2.65 11.11
CA HIS A 179 -5.37 -3.84 11.91
C HIS A 179 -6.25 -3.49 13.13
N LYS A 180 -7.12 -4.40 13.58
CA LYS A 180 -8.05 -4.13 14.70
C LYS A 180 -7.35 -3.62 15.97
N GLU A 181 -6.15 -4.11 16.27
CA GLU A 181 -5.37 -3.64 17.43
C GLU A 181 -4.56 -2.36 17.19
N PHE A 182 -4.33 -2.03 15.92
CA PHE A 182 -3.43 -0.96 15.48
C PHE A 182 -4.11 -0.18 14.34
N TYR A 183 -5.34 0.25 14.60
CA TYR A 183 -6.19 0.84 13.58
C TYR A 183 -5.75 2.27 13.31
N ASP A 184 -5.45 2.56 12.05
CA ASP A 184 -4.90 3.85 11.62
C ASP A 184 -3.58 4.18 12.34
N GLU A 185 -2.66 3.22 12.39
CA GLU A 185 -1.34 3.38 13.01
C GLU A 185 -0.20 3.11 12.04
N LEU A 186 0.91 3.82 12.25
CA LEU A 186 2.20 3.50 11.64
C LEU A 186 3.00 2.63 12.62
N LEU A 187 3.20 1.37 12.25
CA LEU A 187 3.96 0.40 13.03
C LEU A 187 5.41 0.36 12.56
N VAL A 188 6.36 0.44 13.48
CA VAL A 188 7.78 0.28 13.14
C VAL A 188 8.46 -0.81 13.95
N SER A 189 9.52 -1.34 13.36
CA SER A 189 10.44 -2.23 14.04
C SER A 189 11.20 -1.49 15.15
N GLU A 190 11.56 -2.22 16.21
CA GLU A 190 12.39 -1.70 17.28
C GLU A 190 13.82 -1.37 16.79
N MET A 191 14.30 -2.05 15.75
CA MET A 191 15.63 -1.79 15.16
C MET A 191 15.76 -0.37 14.60
N ASN A 192 14.65 0.26 14.21
CA ASN A 192 14.60 1.60 13.62
C ASN A 192 14.82 2.76 14.63
N MET A 193 15.02 2.44 15.92
CA MET A 193 14.97 3.42 17.01
C MET A 193 16.15 4.39 17.04
N LYS A 194 17.38 4.00 16.66
CA LYS A 194 18.56 4.80 17.02
C LYS A 194 18.69 6.12 16.25
N ASP A 195 18.25 6.17 14.99
CA ASP A 195 18.48 7.34 14.13
C ASP A 195 17.19 8.05 13.67
N LYS A 196 16.02 7.41 13.70
CA LYS A 196 14.76 7.97 13.16
C LYS A 196 13.74 8.47 14.19
N LEU A 197 14.04 8.38 15.49
CA LEU A 197 13.14 8.86 16.57
C LEU A 197 12.70 10.31 16.38
N ALA A 198 13.56 11.18 15.86
CA ALA A 198 13.25 12.58 15.62
C ALA A 198 12.21 12.78 14.50
N GLU A 199 12.20 11.92 13.48
CA GLU A 199 11.25 11.97 12.36
C GLU A 199 9.84 11.58 12.83
N TYR A 200 9.75 10.49 13.59
CA TYR A 200 8.45 9.98 14.06
C TYR A 200 7.84 10.79 15.21
N ARG A 201 8.65 11.53 15.97
CA ARG A 201 8.16 12.49 16.99
C ARG A 201 7.33 13.63 16.39
N LYS A 202 7.45 13.88 15.09
CA LYS A 202 6.63 14.90 14.43
C LYS A 202 5.16 14.47 14.36
N GLY A 203 4.81 13.19 14.58
CA GLY A 203 3.49 12.69 14.21
C GLY A 203 3.35 12.59 12.68
N THR A 204 2.28 11.93 12.24
CA THR A 204 2.00 11.77 10.81
C THR A 204 0.55 12.18 10.57
N PRO A 205 0.29 13.22 9.77
CA PRO A 205 -1.05 13.61 9.37
C PRO A 205 -1.85 12.42 8.82
N GLY A 206 -3.13 12.35 9.19
CA GLY A 206 -4.02 11.26 8.79
C GLY A 206 -3.74 9.92 9.47
N ILE A 207 -2.77 9.86 10.38
CA ILE A 207 -2.44 8.67 11.16
C ILE A 207 -2.64 8.98 12.64
N SER A 208 -3.41 8.14 13.32
CA SER A 208 -3.75 8.32 14.74
C SER A 208 -2.53 8.25 15.64
N LYS A 209 -1.63 7.29 15.38
CA LYS A 209 -0.51 6.99 16.27
C LYS A 209 0.64 6.27 15.57
N PHE A 210 1.81 6.44 16.15
CA PHE A 210 3.00 5.66 15.85
C PHE A 210 3.29 4.67 16.98
N THR A 211 3.58 3.41 16.64
CA THR A 211 3.79 2.34 17.62
C THR A 211 4.94 1.41 17.22
N HIS A 212 5.80 1.07 18.19
CA HIS A 212 6.88 0.09 18.03
C HIS A 212 6.36 -1.35 18.18
N ASN A 213 5.63 -1.84 17.20
CA ASN A 213 5.05 -3.19 17.25
C ASN A 213 5.09 -3.94 15.91
N ALA A 214 5.85 -3.45 14.91
CA ALA A 214 5.91 -4.14 13.62
C ALA A 214 6.45 -5.57 13.78
N ASP A 215 7.55 -5.75 14.53
CA ASP A 215 8.17 -7.07 14.74
C ASP A 215 7.22 -8.02 15.48
N LYS A 216 6.53 -7.53 16.50
CA LYS A 216 5.54 -8.32 17.24
C LYS A 216 4.38 -8.76 16.34
N LEU A 217 3.85 -7.85 15.52
CA LEU A 217 2.78 -8.17 14.58
C LEU A 217 3.26 -9.23 13.57
N LEU A 218 4.41 -9.00 12.93
CA LEU A 218 4.94 -9.90 11.91
C LEU A 218 5.27 -11.29 12.45
N ASN A 219 5.89 -11.37 13.63
CA ASN A 219 6.20 -12.65 14.29
C ASN A 219 4.94 -13.43 14.73
N ALA A 220 3.78 -12.77 14.81
CA ALA A 220 2.51 -13.46 15.06
C ALA A 220 1.96 -14.18 13.80
N TYR A 221 2.37 -13.75 12.61
CA TYR A 221 1.86 -14.25 11.33
C TYR A 221 2.87 -15.10 10.54
N PHE A 222 4.16 -14.81 10.71
CA PHE A 222 5.24 -15.36 9.92
C PHE A 222 6.28 -16.05 10.81
N SER A 223 6.73 -17.21 10.35
CA SER A 223 7.92 -17.86 10.89
C SER A 223 9.17 -17.08 10.49
N TYR A 224 10.28 -17.39 11.16
CA TYR A 224 11.58 -16.80 10.85
C TYR A 224 11.99 -17.02 9.38
N ASP A 225 11.81 -18.23 8.84
CA ASP A 225 12.20 -18.54 7.46
C ASP A 225 11.34 -17.80 6.43
N GLU A 226 10.04 -17.64 6.70
CA GLU A 226 9.16 -16.85 5.82
C GLU A 226 9.51 -15.37 5.85
N MET A 227 9.81 -14.80 7.03
CA MET A 227 10.25 -13.42 7.12
C MET A 227 11.60 -13.22 6.42
N LYS A 228 12.51 -14.19 6.54
CA LYS A 228 13.78 -14.16 5.82
C LYS A 228 13.57 -14.15 4.31
N GLU A 229 12.63 -14.96 3.81
CA GLU A 229 12.29 -15.01 2.40
C GLU A 229 11.60 -13.72 1.92
N ILE A 230 10.65 -13.19 2.68
CA ILE A 230 10.00 -11.90 2.41
C ILE A 230 11.05 -10.80 2.29
N ASN A 231 11.98 -10.71 3.26
CA ASN A 231 13.04 -9.70 3.25
C ASN A 231 13.95 -9.83 2.04
N ARG A 232 14.36 -11.07 1.70
CA ARG A 232 15.15 -11.35 0.50
C ARG A 232 14.44 -10.87 -0.77
N ILE A 233 13.13 -11.09 -0.88
CA ILE A 233 12.33 -10.63 -2.03
C ILE A 233 12.30 -9.09 -2.07
N LEU A 234 12.00 -8.42 -0.96
CA LEU A 234 11.98 -6.96 -0.89
C LEU A 234 13.32 -6.32 -1.28
N GLU A 235 14.45 -6.91 -0.88
CA GLU A 235 15.77 -6.46 -1.30
C GLU A 235 15.96 -6.59 -2.82
N GLN A 236 15.58 -7.73 -3.41
CA GLN A 236 15.64 -7.92 -4.85
C GLN A 236 14.75 -6.92 -5.61
N VAL A 237 13.55 -6.65 -5.10
CA VAL A 237 12.62 -5.66 -5.65
C VAL A 237 13.26 -4.27 -5.61
N LYS A 238 13.86 -3.89 -4.47
CA LYS A 238 14.60 -2.63 -4.32
C LYS A 238 15.72 -2.52 -5.34
N GLU A 239 16.54 -3.56 -5.49
CA GLU A 239 17.63 -3.57 -6.48
C GLU A 239 17.11 -3.35 -7.90
N VAL A 240 16.03 -4.03 -8.29
CA VAL A 240 15.42 -3.87 -9.62
C VAL A 240 14.97 -2.43 -9.81
N TYR A 241 14.08 -1.92 -8.95
CA TYR A 241 13.53 -0.58 -9.12
C TYR A 241 14.58 0.53 -9.00
N ALA A 242 15.61 0.36 -8.16
CA ALA A 242 16.72 1.31 -8.06
C ALA A 242 17.56 1.36 -9.36
N SER A 243 17.66 0.24 -10.09
CA SER A 243 18.42 0.15 -11.34
C SER A 243 17.66 0.65 -12.58
N ILE A 244 16.34 0.81 -12.49
CA ILE A 244 15.51 1.25 -13.61
C ILE A 244 15.82 2.72 -13.96
N THR A 245 16.31 2.91 -15.17
CA THR A 245 16.26 4.20 -15.86
C THR A 245 14.91 4.34 -16.55
N PHE A 246 14.25 5.49 -16.46
CA PHE A 246 12.97 5.71 -17.11
C PHE A 246 12.87 7.14 -17.61
N ASP A 247 12.01 7.35 -18.62
CA ASP A 247 11.67 8.68 -19.11
C ASP A 247 10.48 9.20 -18.29
N GLU A 248 10.63 10.34 -17.62
CA GLU A 248 9.57 10.98 -16.83
C GLU A 248 8.37 11.42 -17.68
N ASN A 249 8.53 11.51 -19.00
CA ASN A 249 7.45 11.76 -19.95
C ASN A 249 6.78 10.46 -20.43
N TYR A 250 7.39 9.30 -20.20
CA TYR A 250 6.87 7.98 -20.54
C TYR A 250 7.01 7.00 -19.37
N MET A 251 6.15 7.19 -18.36
CA MET A 251 6.13 6.40 -17.12
C MET A 251 5.89 4.89 -17.35
N PHE A 252 5.33 4.47 -18.50
CA PHE A 252 5.20 3.04 -18.83
C PHE A 252 6.54 2.32 -18.97
N SER A 253 7.62 3.04 -19.28
CA SER A 253 8.96 2.44 -19.30
C SER A 253 9.36 1.83 -17.95
N ILE A 254 8.75 2.28 -16.85
CA ILE A 254 8.89 1.64 -15.53
C ILE A 254 8.32 0.22 -15.55
N LEU A 255 7.07 0.06 -15.99
CA LEU A 255 6.39 -1.23 -16.01
C LEU A 255 7.09 -2.22 -16.95
N GLU A 256 7.44 -1.75 -18.15
CA GLU A 256 8.10 -2.57 -19.18
C GLU A 256 9.47 -3.08 -18.70
N LYS A 257 10.27 -2.22 -18.06
CA LYS A 257 11.59 -2.62 -17.53
C LYS A 257 11.49 -3.44 -16.26
N ALA A 258 10.57 -3.11 -15.36
CA ALA A 258 10.36 -3.84 -14.12
C ALA A 258 9.86 -5.27 -14.39
N SER A 259 8.89 -5.44 -15.30
CA SER A 259 8.35 -6.76 -15.65
C SER A 259 9.44 -7.74 -16.07
N ASN A 260 10.31 -7.32 -16.99
CA ASN A 260 11.43 -8.13 -17.49
C ASN A 260 12.41 -8.51 -16.36
N GLN A 261 12.83 -7.55 -15.54
CA GLN A 261 13.84 -7.81 -14.51
C GLN A 261 13.28 -8.57 -13.29
N LEU A 262 12.04 -8.31 -12.89
CA LEU A 262 11.40 -9.00 -11.76
C LEU A 262 11.11 -10.45 -12.09
N SER A 263 10.66 -10.75 -13.32
CA SER A 263 10.43 -12.14 -13.75
C SER A 263 11.71 -12.97 -13.77
N GLU A 264 12.85 -12.38 -14.14
CA GLU A 264 14.17 -13.02 -14.10
C GLU A 264 14.66 -13.26 -12.66
N LYS A 265 14.47 -12.30 -11.75
CA LYS A 265 15.03 -12.36 -10.38
C LYS A 265 14.16 -13.07 -9.35
N ILE A 266 12.83 -12.99 -9.47
CA ILE A 266 11.88 -13.35 -8.41
C ILE A 266 10.96 -14.50 -8.84
N GLY A 267 10.85 -14.78 -10.15
CA GLY A 267 10.08 -15.89 -10.70
C GLY A 267 8.67 -15.51 -11.16
N LYS A 268 7.86 -16.52 -11.53
CA LYS A 268 6.52 -16.32 -12.11
C LYS A 268 5.50 -15.87 -11.07
N VAL A 269 4.74 -14.84 -11.43
CA VAL A 269 3.65 -14.26 -10.63
C VAL A 269 2.39 -15.11 -10.72
N SER A 270 1.62 -15.16 -9.63
CA SER A 270 0.27 -15.73 -9.65
C SER A 270 -0.75 -14.66 -10.07
N TYR A 271 -1.53 -14.97 -11.11
CA TYR A 271 -2.66 -14.15 -11.58
C TYR A 271 -3.96 -14.57 -10.89
N LEU A 272 -4.91 -13.65 -10.74
CA LEU A 272 -6.24 -13.97 -10.24
C LEU A 272 -6.97 -14.85 -11.27
N SER A 273 -7.43 -16.01 -10.85
CA SER A 273 -8.36 -16.84 -11.63
C SER A 273 -9.56 -17.19 -10.77
N LEU A 274 -10.66 -16.43 -10.88
CA LEU A 274 -11.89 -16.77 -10.18
C LEU A 274 -13.18 -16.25 -10.83
N ASN A 275 -14.21 -17.11 -10.75
CA ASN A 275 -15.63 -16.79 -10.90
C ASN A 275 -16.25 -16.68 -9.49
N SER A 276 -16.01 -15.57 -8.76
CA SER A 276 -16.63 -15.31 -7.45
C SER A 276 -17.53 -14.07 -7.49
N GLN A 277 -18.54 -14.00 -6.62
CA GLN A 277 -19.46 -12.85 -6.53
C GLN A 277 -18.80 -11.58 -5.96
N LYS A 278 -17.76 -11.72 -5.13
CA LYS A 278 -16.89 -10.62 -4.67
C LYS A 278 -15.55 -10.71 -5.40
N LYS A 279 -15.03 -9.60 -5.94
CA LYS A 279 -13.76 -9.56 -6.69
C LYS A 279 -12.60 -9.51 -5.67
N PRO A 280 -11.82 -10.60 -5.47
CA PRO A 280 -10.64 -10.53 -4.61
C PRO A 280 -9.63 -9.53 -5.17
N ILE A 281 -9.05 -8.71 -4.32
CA ILE A 281 -8.02 -7.73 -4.69
C ILE A 281 -6.64 -8.40 -4.69
N PHE A 282 -6.33 -9.14 -3.63
CA PHE A 282 -5.13 -9.94 -3.47
C PHE A 282 -5.36 -11.39 -3.92
N ALA A 283 -4.38 -11.93 -4.64
CA ALA A 283 -4.35 -13.33 -5.04
C ALA A 283 -4.31 -14.27 -3.83
N SER A 284 -3.67 -13.84 -2.75
CA SER A 284 -3.68 -14.60 -1.48
C SER A 284 -5.08 -14.79 -0.88
N SER A 285 -6.05 -13.93 -1.24
CA SER A 285 -7.40 -13.89 -0.65
C SER A 285 -8.45 -14.74 -1.39
N VAL A 286 -8.10 -15.30 -2.55
CA VAL A 286 -8.99 -16.06 -3.46
C VAL A 286 -9.80 -17.14 -2.75
N GLY A 287 -9.21 -17.84 -1.76
CA GLY A 287 -9.90 -18.90 -1.00
C GLY A 287 -10.80 -18.41 0.15
N PHE A 288 -10.89 -17.10 0.39
CA PHE A 288 -11.48 -16.52 1.60
C PHE A 288 -12.64 -15.54 1.34
N SER A 289 -13.09 -15.40 0.09
CA SER A 289 -14.08 -14.37 -0.30
C SER A 289 -15.41 -14.42 0.47
N GLU A 290 -15.84 -15.62 0.85
CA GLU A 290 -17.07 -15.85 1.61
C GLU A 290 -16.94 -15.55 3.11
N GLU A 291 -15.71 -15.39 3.61
CA GLU A 291 -15.42 -15.14 5.03
C GLU A 291 -15.28 -13.64 5.37
N TYR A 292 -15.41 -12.77 4.37
CA TYR A 292 -15.32 -11.32 4.56
C TYR A 292 -16.50 -10.79 5.37
N ILE A 293 -16.19 -10.00 6.39
CA ILE A 293 -17.19 -9.38 7.26
C ILE A 293 -17.51 -7.96 6.81
N ASN A 294 -18.73 -7.50 7.11
CA ASN A 294 -19.09 -6.10 6.93
C ASN A 294 -18.27 -5.19 7.85
N TRP A 295 -18.27 -3.90 7.53
CA TRP A 295 -17.58 -2.86 8.30
C TRP A 295 -17.83 -2.98 9.81
N ASP A 296 -16.75 -3.01 10.59
CA ASP A 296 -16.83 -3.13 12.05
C ASP A 296 -17.29 -1.81 12.68
N GLY A 297 -18.43 -1.85 13.37
CA GLY A 297 -19.04 -0.67 14.01
C GLY A 297 -18.19 -0.01 15.10
N LYS A 298 -17.12 -0.67 15.57
CA LYS A 298 -16.13 -0.07 16.48
C LYS A 298 -15.30 1.03 15.83
N TYR A 299 -15.19 1.04 14.49
CA TYR A 299 -14.41 2.02 13.73
C TYR A 299 -15.35 2.83 12.83
N PRO A 300 -16.22 3.69 13.38
CA PRO A 300 -17.24 4.37 12.60
C PRO A 300 -16.62 5.22 11.49
N ARG A 301 -17.08 5.03 10.25
CA ARG A 301 -16.70 5.90 9.14
C ARG A 301 -17.37 7.26 9.30
N ARG A 302 -16.58 8.29 9.08
CA ARG A 302 -16.96 9.70 9.09
C ARG A 302 -16.65 10.31 7.73
N THR A 303 -17.35 11.39 7.41
CA THR A 303 -16.91 12.28 6.33
C THR A 303 -15.91 13.28 6.89
N LYS A 304 -15.15 13.90 5.99
CA LYS A 304 -14.27 15.02 6.33
C LYS A 304 -15.01 16.17 7.06
N ALA A 305 -16.31 16.34 6.79
CA ALA A 305 -17.15 17.37 7.41
C ALA A 305 -17.53 17.03 8.86
N ASP A 306 -17.52 15.74 9.23
CA ASP A 306 -17.88 15.28 10.58
C ASP A 306 -16.71 15.38 11.58
N LEU A 307 -15.52 15.72 11.09
CA LEU A 307 -14.34 15.87 11.94
C LEU A 307 -14.39 17.18 12.74
N PRO A 308 -14.03 17.15 14.04
CA PRO A 308 -13.99 18.34 14.85
C PRO A 308 -13.00 19.33 14.24
N GLN A 309 -13.50 20.51 13.88
CA GLN A 309 -12.66 21.58 13.37
C GLN A 309 -11.71 22.03 14.49
N PRO A 310 -10.42 22.22 14.20
CA PRO A 310 -9.48 22.80 15.16
C PRO A 310 -10.02 24.14 15.66
N LYS A 311 -9.95 24.36 16.97
CA LYS A 311 -10.36 25.61 17.62
C LYS A 311 -9.30 26.68 17.44
#